data_AF-A0A1H4GKK2-F1
#
_entry.id   AF-A0A1H4GKK2-F1
#
_cell.length_a   1.000
_cell.length_b   1.000
_cell.length_c   1.000
_cell.angle_alpha   90.00
_cell.angle_beta   90.00
_cell.angle_gamma   90.00
#
_symmetry.space_group_name_H-M   'P 1'
#
loop_
_entity.id
_entity.type
_entity.pdbx_description
1 polymer ?
#
loop_
_entity_poly.entity_id
_entity_poly.type
_entity_poly.pdbx_seq_one_letter_code
_entity_poly.pdbx_strand_id
1 'polypeptide(L)'
;MVTKLLLIYKSELSLRNIIFNHFNWKLIFPHLCFILVSLVIAITLAVIFNQPPYLLIFLAVILVLPNLFKRTEKERDRILSEEHNGLNFSDIRMKRLRKFLKEESIDHSKEKLNLLISYVDKQAEEKRVPFLVGRGVMAALLIPIWIQGIAWILNKQIDSIEWFVVFIIILLLILILVTMFLSFWKTIVHDEIVNSDYNSLKIISSDLREYQFKDL
;
A
#
# COMPACT_ATOMS: atom_id res chain seq x y z
N MET A 1 24.94 9.10 10.17
CA MET A 1 25.02 7.68 9.77
C MET A 1 23.64 7.09 9.46
N VAL A 2 22.71 7.01 10.42
CA VAL A 2 21.33 6.51 10.17
C VAL A 2 20.60 7.29 9.07
N THR A 3 20.75 8.61 9.02
CA THR A 3 20.19 9.43 7.94
C THR A 3 20.75 9.09 6.56
N LYS A 4 22.05 8.72 6.47
CA LYS A 4 22.66 8.26 5.21
C LYS A 4 22.12 6.87 4.81
N LEU A 5 21.98 5.97 5.78
CA LEU A 5 21.33 4.65 5.59
C LEU A 5 19.89 4.80 5.09
N LEU A 6 19.12 5.71 5.69
CA LEU A 6 17.76 6.02 5.26
C LEU A 6 17.72 6.60 3.84
N LEU A 7 18.64 7.51 3.52
CA LEU A 7 18.75 8.11 2.18
C LEU A 7 19.02 7.03 1.13
N ILE A 8 20.01 6.18 1.36
CA ILE A 8 20.35 5.09 0.42
C ILE A 8 19.26 4.06 0.34
N TYR A 9 18.56 3.79 1.44
CA TYR A 9 17.40 2.94 1.37
C TYR A 9 16.35 3.50 0.42
N LYS A 10 16.01 4.79 0.56
CA LYS A 10 15.03 5.44 -0.31
C LYS A 10 15.50 5.61 -1.75
N SER A 11 16.79 5.83 -2.00
CA SER A 11 17.35 6.09 -3.33
C SER A 11 17.80 4.82 -4.09
N GLU A 12 18.10 3.73 -3.40
CA GLU A 12 18.72 2.55 -4.04
C GLU A 12 18.12 1.21 -3.60
N LEU A 13 17.67 1.06 -2.35
CA LEU A 13 17.19 -0.23 -1.83
C LEU A 13 15.67 -0.41 -1.90
N SER A 14 14.94 0.68 -2.15
CA SER A 14 13.48 0.65 -2.21
C SER A 14 12.98 -0.13 -3.42
N LEU A 15 11.81 -0.77 -3.26
CA LEU A 15 11.08 -1.44 -4.34
C LEU A 15 10.90 -0.53 -5.56
N ARG A 16 10.70 0.78 -5.30
CA ARG A 16 10.54 1.78 -6.34
C ARG A 16 11.75 1.83 -7.26
N ASN A 17 12.96 1.90 -6.71
CA ASN A 17 14.16 2.05 -7.53
C ASN A 17 14.66 0.73 -8.11
N ILE A 18 14.40 -0.40 -7.44
CA ILE A 18 14.77 -1.71 -7.97
C ILE A 18 13.82 -2.12 -9.09
N ILE A 19 12.51 -1.95 -8.92
CA ILE A 19 11.49 -2.48 -9.84
C ILE A 19 10.76 -1.36 -10.59
N PHE A 20 10.11 -0.41 -9.92
CA PHE A 20 9.21 0.54 -10.59
C PHE A 20 9.90 1.47 -11.60
N ASN A 21 11.16 1.85 -11.37
CA ASN A 21 11.89 2.70 -12.32
C ASN A 21 12.16 2.02 -13.67
N HIS A 22 12.25 0.69 -13.70
CA HIS A 22 12.50 -0.11 -14.90
C HIS A 22 11.21 -0.71 -15.48
N PHE A 23 10.07 -0.35 -14.89
CA PHE A 23 8.79 -0.94 -15.19
C PHE A 23 8.21 -0.38 -16.50
N ASN A 24 7.87 -1.27 -17.43
CA ASN A 24 7.30 -0.84 -18.71
C ASN A 24 5.81 -0.50 -18.57
N TRP A 25 5.54 0.73 -18.15
CA TRP A 25 4.18 1.23 -17.96
C TRP A 25 3.29 1.12 -19.19
N LYS A 26 3.84 1.11 -20.41
CA LYS A 26 3.04 0.96 -21.64
C LYS A 26 2.27 -0.36 -21.71
N LEU A 27 2.74 -1.42 -21.05
CA LEU A 27 2.10 -2.73 -21.04
C LEU A 27 0.94 -2.82 -20.02
N ILE A 28 1.05 -2.06 -18.93
CA ILE A 28 0.14 -2.12 -17.77
C ILE A 28 -0.88 -0.99 -17.80
N PHE A 29 -0.49 0.20 -18.25
CA PHE A 29 -1.32 1.39 -18.29
C PHE A 29 -2.67 1.20 -19.03
N PRO A 30 -2.75 0.53 -20.20
CA PRO A 30 -4.03 0.31 -20.86
C PRO A 30 -5.04 -0.50 -20.02
N HIS A 31 -4.54 -1.45 -19.23
CA HIS A 31 -5.38 -2.27 -18.35
C HIS A 31 -5.89 -1.46 -17.16
N LEU A 32 -5.03 -0.61 -16.57
CA LEU A 32 -5.42 0.31 -15.51
C LEU A 32 -6.45 1.33 -16.01
N CYS A 33 -6.25 1.90 -17.20
CA CYS A 33 -7.22 2.80 -17.83
C CYS A 33 -8.55 2.10 -18.08
N PHE A 34 -8.55 0.87 -18.59
CA PHE A 34 -9.76 0.10 -18.81
C PHE A 34 -10.55 -0.13 -17.52
N ILE A 35 -9.88 -0.49 -16.42
CA ILE A 35 -10.50 -0.67 -15.10
C ILE A 35 -11.12 0.64 -14.64
N LEU A 36 -10.39 1.75 -14.74
CA LEU A 36 -10.83 3.05 -14.24
C LEU A 36 -12.01 3.61 -15.05
N VAL A 37 -11.95 3.51 -16.38
CA VAL A 37 -13.05 3.89 -17.27
C VAL A 37 -14.28 3.02 -17.02
N SER A 38 -14.11 1.70 -16.89
CA SER A 38 -15.22 0.78 -16.61
C SER A 38 -15.88 1.09 -15.27
N LEU A 39 -15.10 1.44 -14.24
CA LEU A 39 -15.62 1.87 -12.95
C LEU A 39 -16.48 3.15 -13.07
N VAL A 40 -15.97 4.16 -13.77
CA VAL A 40 -16.71 5.43 -13.99
C VAL A 40 -18.01 5.19 -14.74
N ILE A 41 -17.98 4.35 -15.79
CA ILE A 41 -19.19 4.01 -16.56
C ILE A 41 -20.18 3.24 -15.69
N ALA A 42 -19.72 2.26 -14.90
CA ALA A 42 -20.59 1.49 -14.01
C ALA A 42 -21.32 2.39 -12.99
N ILE A 43 -20.60 3.34 -12.38
CA ILE A 43 -21.18 4.32 -11.45
C ILE A 43 -22.19 5.21 -12.17
N THR A 44 -21.83 5.72 -13.35
CA THR A 44 -22.70 6.62 -14.13
C THR A 44 -24.00 5.92 -14.52
N LEU A 45 -23.93 4.66 -14.98
CA LEU A 45 -25.12 3.88 -15.35
C LEU A 45 -25.98 3.53 -14.13
N ALA A 46 -25.36 3.22 -12.99
CA ALA A 46 -26.10 2.98 -11.75
C ALA A 46 -26.93 4.20 -11.34
N VAL A 47 -26.36 5.40 -11.50
CA VAL A 47 -27.05 6.68 -11.17
C VAL A 47 -28.16 7.01 -12.17
N ILE A 48 -27.95 6.79 -13.47
CA ILE A 48 -28.91 7.19 -14.52
C ILE A 48 -30.09 6.21 -14.64
N PHE A 49 -29.79 4.91 -14.69
CA PHE A 49 -30.79 3.93 -15.12
C PHE A 49 -31.48 3.21 -13.95
N ASN A 50 -30.97 3.33 -12.72
CA ASN A 50 -31.51 2.67 -11.52
C ASN A 50 -31.77 1.15 -11.72
N GLN A 51 -31.05 0.55 -12.67
CA GLN A 51 -31.17 -0.83 -13.13
C GLN A 51 -29.84 -1.56 -12.83
N PRO A 52 -29.79 -2.90 -12.90
CA PRO A 52 -28.59 -3.67 -12.55
C PRO A 52 -27.47 -3.80 -13.62
N PRO A 53 -27.47 -3.17 -14.83
CA PRO A 53 -26.42 -3.48 -15.82
C PRO A 53 -25.01 -3.04 -15.40
N TYR A 54 -24.85 -2.23 -14.34
CA TYR A 54 -23.56 -1.96 -13.72
C TYR A 54 -22.84 -3.24 -13.23
N LEU A 55 -23.59 -4.29 -12.86
CA LEU A 55 -23.03 -5.59 -12.46
C LEU A 55 -22.29 -6.30 -13.60
N LEU A 56 -22.76 -6.16 -14.84
CA LEU A 56 -22.11 -6.74 -16.02
C LEU A 56 -20.77 -6.06 -16.33
N ILE A 57 -20.71 -4.74 -16.16
CA ILE A 57 -19.47 -3.97 -16.33
C ILE A 57 -18.48 -4.32 -15.21
N PHE A 58 -18.98 -4.53 -13.99
CA PHE A 58 -18.16 -4.97 -12.88
C PHE A 58 -17.56 -6.38 -13.11
N LEU A 59 -18.36 -7.31 -13.65
CA LEU A 59 -17.88 -8.63 -14.09
C LEU A 59 -16.80 -8.53 -15.17
N ALA A 60 -16.94 -7.62 -16.13
CA ALA A 60 -15.92 -7.40 -17.16
C ALA A 60 -14.58 -6.91 -16.56
N VAL A 61 -14.61 -6.07 -15.51
CA VAL A 61 -13.41 -5.63 -14.79
C VAL A 61 -12.73 -6.81 -14.10
N ILE A 62 -13.50 -7.70 -13.46
CA ILE A 62 -12.96 -8.89 -12.79
C ILE A 62 -12.21 -9.80 -13.78
N LEU A 63 -12.71 -9.95 -15.01
CA LEU A 63 -12.05 -10.76 -16.04
C LEU A 63 -10.69 -10.21 -16.49
N VAL A 64 -10.47 -8.90 -16.38
CA VAL A 64 -9.20 -8.26 -16.78
C VAL A 64 -8.13 -8.38 -15.69
N LEU A 65 -8.52 -8.52 -14.42
CA LEU A 65 -7.59 -8.56 -13.29
C LEU A 65 -6.54 -9.69 -13.39
N PRO A 66 -6.89 -10.97 -13.66
CA PRO A 66 -5.89 -12.04 -13.77
C PRO A 66 -4.84 -11.77 -14.85
N ASN A 67 -5.25 -11.19 -15.99
CA ASN A 67 -4.34 -10.84 -17.07
C ASN A 67 -3.40 -9.70 -16.67
N LEU A 68 -3.91 -8.69 -15.96
CA LEU A 68 -3.10 -7.61 -15.39
C LEU A 68 -2.08 -8.15 -14.39
N PHE A 69 -2.49 -9.04 -13.47
CA PHE A 69 -1.58 -9.68 -12.52
C PHE A 69 -0.48 -10.46 -13.23
N LYS A 70 -0.84 -11.31 -14.19
CA LYS A 70 0.13 -12.10 -14.96
C LYS A 70 1.13 -11.24 -15.74
N ARG A 71 0.69 -10.11 -16.30
CA ARG A 71 1.57 -9.16 -17.00
C ARG A 71 2.51 -8.44 -16.04
N THR A 72 2.00 -8.03 -14.88
CA THR A 72 2.79 -7.37 -13.83
C THR A 72 3.87 -8.33 -13.30
N GLU A 73 3.51 -9.60 -13.12
CA GLU A 73 4.44 -10.65 -12.70
C GLU A 73 5.53 -10.90 -13.73
N LYS A 74 5.17 -11.03 -15.01
CA LYS A 74 6.16 -11.18 -16.10
C LYS A 74 7.10 -9.99 -16.20
N GLU A 75 6.61 -8.77 -16.03
CA GLU A 75 7.46 -7.58 -16.02
C GLU A 75 8.40 -7.55 -14.82
N ARG A 76 7.91 -7.94 -13.63
CA ARG A 76 8.77 -8.13 -12.45
C ARG A 76 9.89 -9.10 -12.75
N ASP A 77 9.55 -10.28 -13.29
CA ASP A 77 10.53 -11.33 -13.56
C ASP A 77 11.54 -10.89 -14.63
N ARG A 78 11.07 -10.20 -15.69
CA ARG A 78 11.94 -9.58 -16.70
C ARG A 78 12.94 -8.62 -16.09
N ILE A 79 12.49 -7.71 -15.22
CA ILE A 79 13.36 -6.73 -14.56
C ILE A 79 14.39 -7.44 -13.69
N LEU A 80 13.99 -8.45 -12.93
CA LEU A 80 14.93 -9.23 -12.11
C LEU A 80 15.95 -9.96 -12.97
N SER A 81 15.55 -10.56 -14.09
CA SER A 81 16.45 -11.28 -14.99
C SER A 81 17.38 -10.36 -15.79
N GLU A 82 16.87 -9.30 -16.39
CA GLU A 82 17.60 -8.45 -17.34
C GLU A 82 18.42 -7.36 -16.65
N GLU A 83 17.85 -6.67 -15.65
CA GLU A 83 18.51 -5.53 -14.99
C GLU A 83 19.33 -5.96 -13.77
N HIS A 84 18.98 -7.09 -13.15
CA HIS A 84 19.56 -7.53 -11.88
C HIS A 84 20.16 -8.94 -11.92
N ASN A 85 20.49 -9.44 -13.12
CA ASN A 85 21.19 -10.71 -13.35
C ASN A 85 20.48 -11.93 -12.73
N GLY A 86 19.15 -11.93 -12.67
CA GLY A 86 18.36 -13.02 -12.11
C GLY A 86 18.36 -13.09 -10.57
N LEU A 87 18.93 -12.10 -9.89
CA LEU A 87 18.86 -12.03 -8.44
C LEU A 87 17.43 -11.73 -7.98
N ASN A 88 17.03 -12.33 -6.87
CA ASN A 88 15.75 -11.97 -6.25
C ASN A 88 15.84 -10.59 -5.58
N PHE A 89 14.68 -10.02 -5.23
CA PHE A 89 14.62 -8.69 -4.61
C PHE A 89 15.45 -8.56 -3.33
N SER A 90 15.48 -9.60 -2.48
CA SER A 90 16.24 -9.60 -1.23
C SER A 90 17.75 -9.58 -1.48
N ASP A 91 18.21 -10.37 -2.44
CA ASP A 91 19.62 -10.50 -2.78
C ASP A 91 20.15 -9.22 -3.44
N ILE A 92 19.35 -8.55 -4.27
CA ILE A 92 19.68 -7.23 -4.83
C ILE A 92 19.87 -6.22 -3.70
N ARG A 93 18.92 -6.21 -2.74
CA ARG A 93 18.95 -5.30 -1.58
C ARG A 93 20.19 -5.56 -0.72
N MET A 94 20.48 -6.83 -0.42
CA MET A 94 21.65 -7.24 0.36
C MET A 94 22.96 -6.88 -0.34
N LYS A 95 23.06 -7.11 -1.65
CA LYS A 95 24.25 -6.76 -2.46
C LYS A 95 24.54 -5.26 -2.42
N ARG A 96 23.50 -4.42 -2.57
CA ARG A 96 23.63 -2.95 -2.51
C ARG A 96 23.94 -2.47 -1.09
N LEU A 97 23.30 -3.05 -0.07
CA LEU A 97 23.62 -2.76 1.34
C LEU A 97 25.08 -3.08 1.66
N ARG A 98 25.57 -4.26 1.28
CA ARG A 98 26.97 -4.66 1.47
C ARG A 98 27.94 -3.71 0.76
N LYS A 99 27.62 -3.30 -0.47
CA LYS A 99 28.42 -2.30 -1.21
C LYS A 99 28.51 -0.99 -0.43
N PHE A 100 27.37 -0.49 0.05
CA PHE A 100 27.32 0.74 0.85
C PHE A 100 28.14 0.64 2.14
N LEU A 101 28.00 -0.45 2.91
CA LEU A 101 28.76 -0.63 4.15
C LEU A 101 30.27 -0.59 3.93
N LYS A 102 30.73 -1.21 2.82
CA LYS A 102 32.14 -1.17 2.39
C LYS A 102 32.59 0.25 2.00
N GLU A 103 31.79 0.97 1.23
CA GLU A 103 32.11 2.33 0.77
C GLU A 103 32.20 3.34 1.92
N GLU A 104 31.32 3.24 2.92
CA GLU A 104 31.39 4.07 4.13
C GLU A 104 32.43 3.57 5.16
N SER A 105 33.23 2.55 4.81
CA SER A 105 34.27 1.97 5.69
C SER A 105 33.73 1.57 7.07
N ILE A 106 32.49 1.07 7.11
CA ILE A 106 31.86 0.63 8.34
C ILE A 106 32.48 -0.70 8.73
N ASP A 107 33.12 -0.75 9.89
CA ASP A 107 33.73 -1.96 10.40
C ASP A 107 32.67 -3.07 10.59
N HIS A 108 32.94 -4.22 9.97
CA HIS A 108 32.06 -5.37 9.85
C HIS A 108 32.06 -6.26 11.11
N SER A 109 32.78 -5.87 12.16
CA SER A 109 32.78 -6.58 13.43
C SER A 109 31.36 -6.70 14.00
N LYS A 110 31.08 -7.89 14.54
CA LYS A 110 29.77 -8.24 15.10
C LYS A 110 29.26 -7.22 16.12
N GLU A 111 30.16 -6.68 16.93
CA GLU A 111 29.88 -5.69 17.98
C GLU A 111 29.47 -4.33 17.39
N LYS A 112 30.17 -3.84 16.36
CA LYS A 112 29.83 -2.56 15.72
C LYS A 112 28.57 -2.64 14.88
N LEU A 113 28.33 -3.79 14.23
CA LEU A 113 27.05 -4.05 13.56
C LEU A 113 25.89 -4.08 14.58
N ASN A 114 26.06 -4.72 15.74
CA ASN A 114 25.06 -4.71 16.79
C ASN A 114 24.76 -3.31 17.33
N LEU A 115 25.80 -2.48 17.51
CA LEU A 115 25.63 -1.08 17.90
C LEU A 115 24.87 -0.29 16.83
N LEU A 116 25.17 -0.52 15.55
CA LEU A 116 24.46 0.12 14.44
C LEU A 116 22.99 -0.32 14.39
N ILE A 117 22.70 -1.62 14.52
CA ILE A 117 21.34 -2.16 14.57
C ILE A 117 20.56 -1.54 15.73
N SER A 118 21.15 -1.51 16.93
CA SER A 118 20.53 -0.92 18.12
C SER A 118 20.22 0.57 17.91
N TYR A 119 21.14 1.31 17.28
CA TYR A 119 20.96 2.73 17.01
C TYR A 119 19.89 2.99 15.94
N VAL A 120 19.80 2.14 14.90
CA VAL A 120 18.73 2.17 13.89
C VAL A 120 17.37 1.85 14.52
N ASP A 121 17.30 0.82 15.37
CA ASP A 121 16.08 0.43 16.07
C ASP A 121 15.58 1.53 17.00
N LYS A 122 16.50 2.18 17.73
CA LYS A 122 16.16 3.33 18.59
C LYS A 122 15.59 4.49 17.78
N GLN A 123 16.23 4.86 16.66
CA GLN A 123 15.70 5.91 15.78
C GLN A 123 14.39 5.53 15.10
N ALA A 124 14.16 4.23 14.84
CA ALA A 124 12.87 3.78 14.35
C ALA A 124 11.78 4.08 15.38
N GLU A 125 11.94 3.66 16.63
CA GLU A 125 10.94 3.91 17.68
C GLU A 125 10.71 5.41 17.94
N GLU A 126 11.75 6.25 17.88
CA GLU A 126 11.60 7.71 17.99
C GLU A 126 10.75 8.33 16.87
N LYS A 127 10.78 7.74 15.66
CA LYS A 127 9.99 8.17 14.50
C LYS A 127 8.61 7.52 14.42
N ARG A 128 8.27 6.63 15.35
CA ARG A 128 6.98 5.95 15.36
C ARG A 128 5.90 6.96 15.73
N VAL A 129 5.01 7.26 14.79
CA VAL A 129 3.88 8.15 15.06
C VAL A 129 2.80 7.36 15.80
N PRO A 130 2.39 7.78 17.01
CA PRO A 130 1.37 7.07 17.78
C PRO A 130 0.01 7.12 17.08
N PHE A 131 -0.51 5.92 16.80
CA PHE A 131 -1.71 5.63 16.00
C PHE A 131 -3.05 6.19 16.53
N LEU A 132 -3.10 6.59 17.81
CA LEU A 132 -4.35 6.69 18.56
C LEU A 132 -4.98 8.10 18.57
N VAL A 133 -4.19 9.17 18.45
CA VAL A 133 -4.70 10.52 18.75
C VAL A 133 -5.64 11.06 17.65
N GLY A 134 -5.42 10.70 16.38
CA GLY A 134 -6.27 11.20 15.27
C GLY A 134 -7.60 10.44 15.08
N ARG A 135 -7.66 9.15 15.45
CA ARG A 135 -8.82 8.30 15.17
C ARG A 135 -9.97 8.50 16.14
N GLY A 136 -9.66 8.70 17.43
CA GLY A 136 -10.68 8.96 18.45
C GLY A 136 -11.45 10.25 18.19
N VAL A 137 -10.73 11.31 17.79
CA VAL A 137 -11.33 12.60 17.44
C VAL A 137 -12.19 12.52 16.18
N MET A 138 -11.71 11.85 15.13
CA MET A 138 -12.50 11.67 13.89
C MET A 138 -13.73 10.79 14.10
N ALA A 139 -13.62 9.70 14.86
CA ALA A 139 -14.76 8.85 15.18
C ALA A 139 -15.82 9.61 16.00
N ALA A 140 -15.38 10.41 16.98
CA ALA A 140 -16.26 11.22 17.81
C ALA A 140 -17.05 12.28 16.99
N LEU A 141 -16.48 12.79 15.90
CA LEU A 141 -17.15 13.74 15.01
C LEU A 141 -18.06 13.05 13.99
N LEU A 142 -17.63 11.91 13.42
CA LEU A 142 -18.32 11.25 12.32
C LEU A 142 -19.51 10.38 12.79
N ILE A 143 -19.41 9.76 13.97
CA ILE A 143 -20.48 8.89 14.49
C ILE A 143 -21.80 9.67 14.68
N PRO A 144 -21.83 10.87 15.29
CA PRO A 144 -23.06 11.65 15.42
C PRO A 144 -23.67 12.06 14.08
N ILE A 145 -22.84 12.48 13.12
CA ILE A 145 -23.28 12.85 11.77
C ILE A 145 -23.91 11.66 11.05
N TRP A 146 -23.28 10.49 11.18
CA TRP A 146 -23.76 9.23 10.60
C TRP A 146 -25.11 8.81 11.20
N ILE A 147 -25.23 8.85 12.53
CA ILE A 147 -26.48 8.51 13.24
C ILE A 147 -27.61 9.45 12.82
N GLN A 148 -27.36 10.76 12.78
CA GLN A 148 -28.38 11.73 12.36
C GLN A 148 -28.76 11.57 10.89
N GLY A 149 -27.80 11.31 10.01
CA GLY A 149 -28.06 11.09 8.58
C GLY A 149 -28.94 9.86 8.33
N ILE A 150 -28.63 8.72 8.98
CA ILE A 150 -29.44 7.51 8.87
C ILE A 150 -30.84 7.74 9.44
N ALA A 151 -30.95 8.35 10.61
CA ALA A 151 -32.24 8.64 11.25
C ALA A 151 -33.11 9.55 10.38
N TRP A 152 -32.52 10.53 9.69
CA TRP A 152 -33.25 11.39 8.78
C TRP A 152 -33.78 10.62 7.57
N ILE A 153 -32.94 9.80 6.90
CA ILE A 153 -33.36 9.02 5.72
C ILE A 153 -34.47 8.03 6.09
N LEU A 154 -34.30 7.29 7.18
CA LEU A 154 -35.29 6.32 7.66
C LEU A 154 -36.65 6.96 7.97
N ASN A 155 -36.67 8.17 8.52
CA ASN A 155 -37.90 8.83 8.94
C ASN A 155 -38.56 9.72 7.87
N LYS A 156 -37.82 10.16 6.85
CA LYS A 156 -38.29 11.18 5.88
C LYS A 156 -38.36 10.71 4.43
N GLN A 157 -37.67 9.62 4.07
CA GLN A 157 -37.54 9.20 2.67
C GLN A 157 -38.01 7.77 2.40
N ILE A 158 -38.20 6.96 3.44
CA ILE A 158 -38.56 5.56 3.29
C ILE A 158 -40.01 5.38 3.73
N ASP A 159 -40.89 5.36 2.74
CA ASP A 159 -42.35 5.26 2.97
C ASP A 159 -42.89 3.85 2.69
N SER A 160 -42.05 2.93 2.18
CA SER A 160 -42.42 1.54 1.90
C SER A 160 -41.32 0.54 2.29
N ILE A 161 -41.74 -0.72 2.51
CA ILE A 161 -40.84 -1.83 2.88
C ILE A 161 -39.82 -2.12 1.77
N GLU A 162 -40.21 -1.95 0.50
CA GLU A 162 -39.32 -2.17 -0.65
C GLU A 162 -38.16 -1.17 -0.64
N TRP A 163 -38.44 0.12 -0.40
CA TRP A 163 -37.43 1.17 -0.28
C TRP A 163 -36.54 0.96 0.95
N PHE A 164 -37.07 0.40 2.04
CA PHE A 164 -36.29 0.05 3.22
C PHE A 164 -35.26 -1.05 2.92
N VAL A 165 -35.66 -2.10 2.19
CA VAL A 165 -34.74 -3.18 1.78
C VAL A 165 -33.64 -2.66 0.86
N VAL A 166 -33.99 -1.81 -0.12
CA VAL A 166 -33.01 -1.17 -1.02
C VAL A 166 -32.03 -0.30 -0.22
N PHE A 167 -32.53 0.48 0.74
CA PHE A 167 -31.70 1.31 1.61
C PHE A 167 -30.71 0.48 2.44
N ILE A 168 -31.14 -0.64 3.03
CA ILE A 168 -30.25 -1.53 3.79
C ILE A 168 -29.14 -2.09 2.91
N ILE A 169 -29.46 -2.50 1.67
CA ILE A 169 -28.46 -3.01 0.73
C ILE A 169 -27.43 -1.92 0.39
N ILE A 170 -27.89 -0.69 0.12
CA ILE A 170 -27.01 0.46 -0.13
C ILE A 170 -26.14 0.76 1.10
N LEU A 171 -26.71 0.73 2.30
CA LEU A 171 -25.99 0.97 3.55
C LEU A 171 -24.89 -0.07 3.78
N LEU A 172 -25.19 -1.35 3.56
CA LEU A 172 -24.21 -2.44 3.60
C LEU A 172 -23.09 -2.22 2.60
N LEU A 173 -23.42 -1.79 1.39
CA LEU A 173 -22.45 -1.53 0.33
C LEU A 173 -21.55 -0.34 0.66
N ILE A 174 -22.11 0.75 1.23
CA ILE A 174 -21.34 1.88 1.77
C ILE A 174 -20.41 1.41 2.90
N LEU A 175 -20.88 0.55 3.80
CA LEU A 175 -20.07 0.05 4.91
C LEU A 175 -18.89 -0.82 4.43
N ILE A 176 -19.10 -1.61 3.38
CA ILE A 176 -18.04 -2.35 2.68
C ILE A 176 -17.04 -1.37 2.04
N LEU A 177 -17.53 -0.33 1.34
CA LEU A 177 -16.66 0.66 0.72
C LEU A 177 -15.85 1.46 1.76
N VAL A 178 -16.46 1.85 2.89
CA VAL A 178 -15.79 2.54 3.99
C VAL A 178 -14.73 1.65 4.62
N THR A 179 -15.00 0.36 4.84
CA THR A 179 -14.00 -0.57 5.40
C THR A 179 -12.85 -0.82 4.44
N MET A 180 -13.11 -0.94 3.14
CA MET A 180 -12.08 -0.97 2.10
C MET A 180 -11.26 0.32 2.08
N PHE A 181 -11.92 1.49 2.15
CA PHE A 181 -11.26 2.79 2.18
C PHE A 181 -10.40 2.97 3.43
N LEU A 182 -10.89 2.60 4.62
CA LEU A 182 -10.12 2.66 5.86
C LEU A 182 -8.91 1.72 5.84
N SER A 183 -9.06 0.55 5.21
CA SER A 183 -7.96 -0.39 5.00
C SER A 183 -6.92 0.19 4.06
N PHE A 184 -7.36 0.77 2.93
CA PHE A 184 -6.50 1.49 1.99
C PHE A 184 -5.78 2.68 2.64
N TRP A 185 -6.51 3.51 3.41
CA TRP A 185 -5.98 4.66 4.11
C TRP A 185 -4.93 4.25 5.16
N LYS A 186 -5.19 3.17 5.89
CA LYS A 186 -4.21 2.60 6.82
C LYS A 186 -2.93 2.19 6.07
N THR A 187 -3.08 1.38 5.02
CA THR A 187 -1.93 0.83 4.30
C THR A 187 -1.11 1.92 3.59
N ILE A 188 -1.76 2.86 2.91
CA ILE A 188 -1.05 3.83 2.06
C ILE A 188 -0.71 5.10 2.83
N VAL A 189 -1.68 5.70 3.52
CA VAL A 189 -1.43 7.00 4.16
C VAL A 189 -0.71 6.81 5.49
N HIS A 190 -1.18 5.90 6.33
CA HIS A 190 -0.57 5.73 7.64
C HIS A 190 0.75 4.96 7.57
N ASP A 191 0.79 3.83 6.88
CA ASP A 191 1.98 2.97 6.90
C ASP A 191 3.04 3.43 5.87
N GLU A 192 2.63 3.91 4.69
CA GLU A 192 3.55 4.30 3.63
C GLU A 192 4.01 5.77 3.70
N ILE A 193 3.14 6.71 4.11
CA ILE A 193 3.46 8.14 4.18
C ILE A 193 3.86 8.54 5.61
N VAL A 194 3.00 8.30 6.60
CA VAL A 194 3.24 8.76 7.99
C VAL A 194 4.35 7.95 8.67
N ASN A 195 4.35 6.63 8.51
CA ASN A 195 5.38 5.74 9.07
C ASN A 195 6.44 5.32 8.04
N SER A 196 6.59 6.06 6.94
CA SER A 196 7.56 5.77 5.87
C SER A 196 8.97 5.55 6.42
N ASP A 197 9.42 6.47 7.27
CA ASP A 197 10.76 6.42 7.87
C ASP A 197 10.87 5.31 8.91
N TYR A 198 9.84 5.11 9.74
CA TYR A 198 9.77 4.03 10.71
C TYR A 198 9.91 2.66 10.02
N ASN A 199 9.10 2.41 8.99
CA ASN A 199 9.11 1.16 8.24
C ASN A 199 10.43 0.96 7.47
N SER A 200 10.96 2.02 6.87
CA SER A 200 12.27 1.97 6.19
C SER A 200 13.39 1.60 7.18
N LEU A 201 13.42 2.19 8.37
CA LEU A 201 14.43 1.89 9.39
C LEU A 201 14.30 0.45 9.94
N LYS A 202 13.07 -0.06 10.12
CA LYS A 202 12.86 -1.47 10.50
C LYS A 202 13.35 -2.44 9.43
N ILE A 203 13.13 -2.13 8.14
CA ILE A 203 13.64 -2.97 7.05
C ILE A 203 15.18 -2.93 7.00
N ILE A 204 15.79 -1.75 7.15
CA ILE A 204 17.26 -1.61 7.26
C ILE A 204 17.81 -2.42 8.43
N SER A 205 17.18 -2.35 9.61
CA SER A 205 17.56 -3.15 10.78
C SER A 205 17.48 -4.66 10.50
N SER A 206 16.42 -5.12 9.83
CA SER A 206 16.29 -6.51 9.39
C SER A 206 17.38 -6.92 8.40
N ASP A 207 17.67 -6.10 7.40
CA ASP A 207 18.69 -6.39 6.39
C ASP A 207 20.10 -6.40 7.03
N LEU A 208 20.38 -5.53 8.01
CA LEU A 208 21.64 -5.55 8.76
C LEU A 208 21.79 -6.80 9.62
N ARG A 209 20.69 -7.31 10.20
CA ARG A 209 20.70 -8.58 10.93
C ARG A 209 20.96 -9.75 9.97
N GLU A 210 20.25 -9.78 8.84
CA GLU A 210 20.47 -10.82 7.83
C GLU A 210 21.90 -10.78 7.27
N TYR A 211 22.45 -9.58 7.07
CA TYR A 211 23.86 -9.38 6.71
C TYR A 211 24.81 -10.02 7.73
N GLN A 212 24.58 -9.77 9.02
CA GLN A 212 25.37 -10.35 10.11
C GLN A 212 25.31 -11.88 10.14
N PHE A 213 24.16 -12.50 9.80
CA PHE A 213 24.00 -13.96 9.82
C PHE A 213 24.55 -14.66 8.57
N LYS A 214 24.60 -13.99 7.42
CA LYS A 214 25.07 -14.60 6.15
C LYS A 214 26.58 -14.44 5.91
N ASP A 215 27.23 -13.48 6.58
CA ASP A 215 28.65 -13.14 6.38
C ASP A 215 29.58 -13.65 7.50
N LEU A 216 29.03 -14.37 8.50
CA LEU A 216 29.74 -15.09 9.57
C LEU A 216 29.54 -16.60 9.40
#